data_AF-G0YC87-F1
#
_entry.id   AF-G0YC87-F1
#
_cell.length_a   1.000
_cell.length_b   1.000
_cell.length_c   1.000
_cell.angle_alpha   90.00
_cell.angle_beta   90.00
_cell.angle_gamma   90.00
#
_symmetry.space_group_name_H-M   'P 1'
#
loop_
_entity.id
_entity.type
_entity.pdbx_description
1 polymer ?
#
loop_
_entity_poly.entity_id
_entity_poly.type
_entity_poly.pdbx_seq_one_letter_code
_entity_poly.pdbx_strand_id
1 'polypeptide(L)'
;PFIPEELASQYLAGAILLGTAPCAAMVFVWSYLTRGDAAYTLVQVAVNDLIMLFAFAPIVILLLGVSNIQVPYDGVALSVVLYIVIPLAAGYLTRRTLIARRGIEWYDNVFMKKVGPITPIGLIITLVLLFAFQGDVILNNPLHIVLIAIPLIIQ
;
A
#
# COMPACT_ATOMS: atom_id res chain seq x y z
N PRO A 1 -1.65 20.40 25.23
CA PRO A 1 -2.29 19.77 24.05
C PRO A 1 -2.82 18.37 24.39
N PHE A 2 -3.92 17.93 23.78
CA PHE A 2 -4.55 16.61 24.07
C PHE A 2 -3.68 15.41 23.64
N ILE A 3 -2.61 15.65 22.89
CA ILE A 3 -1.58 14.70 22.48
C ILE A 3 -0.22 15.39 22.65
N PRO A 4 0.85 14.71 23.15
CA PRO A 4 2.20 15.25 23.17
C PRO A 4 2.66 15.66 21.76
N GLU A 5 3.38 16.78 21.61
CA GLU A 5 3.77 17.32 20.29
C GLU A 5 4.56 16.31 19.43
N GLU A 6 5.46 15.55 20.06
CA GLU A 6 6.22 14.51 19.37
C GLU A 6 5.31 13.40 18.80
N LEU A 7 4.33 12.93 19.58
CA LEU A 7 3.39 11.90 19.14
C LEU A 7 2.43 12.42 18.06
N ALA A 8 2.03 13.69 18.15
CA ALA A 8 1.21 14.35 17.13
C ALA A 8 1.96 14.44 15.79
N SER A 9 3.26 14.75 15.81
CA SER A 9 4.10 14.77 14.60
C SER A 9 4.22 13.38 13.95
N GLN A 10 4.31 12.31 14.76
CA GLN A 10 4.36 10.94 14.27
C GLN A 10 3.03 10.50 13.65
N TYR A 11 1.89 10.86 14.26
CA TYR A 11 0.57 10.57 13.68
C TYR A 11 0.31 11.35 12.38
N LEU A 12 0.75 12.61 12.31
CA LEU A 12 0.67 13.40 11.08
C LEU A 12 1.51 12.78 9.95
N ALA A 13 2.74 12.37 10.26
CA ALA A 13 3.59 11.67 9.30
C ALA A 13 2.94 10.36 8.81
N GLY A 14 2.36 9.58 9.72
CA GLY A 14 1.60 8.37 9.39
C GLY A 14 0.41 8.64 8.47
N ALA A 15 -0.37 9.71 8.74
CA ALA A 15 -1.50 10.11 7.92
C ALA A 15 -1.08 10.56 6.51
N ILE A 16 0.02 11.30 6.38
CA ILE A 16 0.59 11.70 5.09
C ILE A 16 1.04 10.46 4.30
N LEU A 17 1.74 9.53 4.94
CA LEU A 17 2.17 8.28 4.32
C LEU A 17 0.98 7.43 3.85
N LEU A 18 -0.09 7.36 4.66
CA LEU A 18 -1.32 6.65 4.30
C LEU A 18 -2.03 7.30 3.09
N GLY A 19 -2.18 8.63 3.10
CA GLY A 19 -2.85 9.37 2.03
C GLY A 19 -2.09 9.40 0.71
N THR A 20 -0.76 9.23 0.76
CA THR A 20 0.09 9.15 -0.45
C THR A 20 0.23 7.72 -0.98
N ALA A 21 -0.18 6.69 -0.23
CA ALA A 21 -0.04 5.31 -0.67
C ALA A 21 -1.07 4.98 -1.78
N PRO A 22 -0.64 4.36 -2.89
CA PRO A 22 -1.58 3.94 -3.93
C PRO A 22 -2.47 2.79 -3.44
N CYS A 23 -3.72 2.82 -3.89
CA CYS A 23 -4.76 1.85 -3.55
C CYS A 23 -5.14 1.06 -4.82
N ALA A 24 -4.49 -0.08 -5.05
CA ALA A 24 -4.70 -0.86 -6.27
C ALA A 24 -5.88 -1.85 -6.15
N ALA A 25 -5.93 -2.65 -5.08
CA ALA A 25 -6.87 -3.78 -4.98
C ALA A 25 -8.32 -3.34 -4.72
N MET A 26 -8.52 -2.33 -3.88
CA MET A 26 -9.86 -1.91 -3.46
C MET A 26 -10.64 -1.24 -4.61
N VAL A 27 -9.97 -0.50 -5.49
CA VAL A 27 -10.57 0.13 -6.68
C VAL A 27 -11.18 -0.92 -7.61
N PHE A 28 -10.55 -2.08 -7.77
CA PHE A 28 -11.11 -3.18 -8.56
C PHE A 28 -12.41 -3.75 -7.96
N VAL A 29 -12.47 -3.88 -6.63
CA VAL A 29 -13.68 -4.37 -5.94
C VAL A 29 -14.82 -3.36 -6.12
N TRP A 30 -14.55 -2.07 -5.97
CA TRP A 30 -15.55 -1.02 -6.20
C TRP A 30 -16.03 -1.00 -7.64
N SER A 31 -15.11 -1.03 -8.62
CA SER A 31 -15.48 -1.10 -10.03
C SER A 31 -16.36 -2.34 -10.32
N TYR A 32 -16.03 -3.49 -9.72
CA TYR A 32 -16.85 -4.69 -9.88
C TYR A 32 -18.27 -4.51 -9.29
N LEU A 33 -18.37 -3.93 -8.08
CA LEU A 33 -19.64 -3.67 -7.41
C LEU A 33 -20.53 -2.68 -8.17
N THR A 34 -19.92 -1.67 -8.81
CA THR A 34 -20.65 -0.66 -9.60
C THR A 34 -20.86 -1.08 -11.06
N ARG A 35 -20.50 -2.31 -11.44
CA ARG A 35 -20.54 -2.80 -12.84
C ARG A 35 -19.74 -1.94 -13.81
N GLY A 36 -18.64 -1.37 -13.33
CA GLY A 36 -17.68 -0.61 -14.13
C GLY A 36 -16.88 -1.48 -15.09
N ASP A 37 -16.23 -0.83 -16.05
CA ASP A 37 -15.35 -1.49 -17.01
C ASP A 37 -14.02 -1.90 -16.33
N ALA A 38 -13.79 -3.20 -16.23
CA ALA A 38 -12.59 -3.75 -15.60
C ALA A 38 -11.31 -3.45 -16.40
N ALA A 39 -11.39 -3.37 -17.73
CA ALA A 39 -10.23 -3.06 -18.58
C ALA A 39 -9.83 -1.59 -18.42
N TYR A 40 -10.81 -0.68 -18.42
CA TYR A 40 -10.56 0.73 -18.17
C TYR A 40 -9.98 0.96 -16.76
N THR A 41 -10.56 0.33 -15.75
CA THR A 41 -10.08 0.38 -14.36
C THR A 41 -8.66 -0.14 -14.25
N LEU A 42 -8.34 -1.23 -14.94
CA LEU A 42 -6.99 -1.80 -14.97
C LEU A 42 -5.97 -0.83 -15.57
N VAL A 43 -6.31 -0.17 -16.68
CA VAL A 43 -5.43 0.82 -17.31
C VAL A 43 -5.22 2.01 -16.36
N GLN A 44 -6.28 2.51 -15.73
CA GLN A 44 -6.20 3.65 -14.80
C GLN A 44 -5.34 3.33 -13.58
N VAL A 45 -5.57 2.19 -12.93
CA VAL A 45 -4.78 1.76 -11.76
C VAL A 45 -3.32 1.52 -12.15
N ALA A 46 -3.07 0.86 -13.28
CA ALA A 46 -1.71 0.59 -13.75
C ALA A 46 -0.94 1.87 -14.07
N VAL A 47 -1.58 2.87 -14.70
CA VAL A 47 -0.96 4.16 -14.98
C VAL A 47 -0.68 4.93 -13.68
N ASN A 48 -1.64 4.95 -12.75
CA ASN A 48 -1.47 5.57 -11.44
C ASN A 48 -0.29 4.95 -10.67
N ASP A 49 -0.24 3.63 -10.58
CA ASP A 49 0.81 2.92 -9.85
C ASP A 49 2.18 3.12 -10.50
N LEU A 50 2.25 3.20 -11.83
CA LEU A 50 3.51 3.48 -12.55
C LEU A 50 4.00 4.91 -12.30
N ILE A 51 3.11 5.90 -12.24
CA ILE A 51 3.47 7.27 -11.87
C ILE A 51 3.96 7.28 -10.42
N MET A 52 3.19 6.66 -9.51
CA MET A 52 3.50 6.62 -8.09
C MET A 52 4.80 5.86 -7.77
N LEU A 53 5.20 4.87 -8.56
CA LEU A 53 6.49 4.20 -8.43
C LEU A 53 7.67 5.19 -8.37
N PHE A 54 7.60 6.26 -9.16
CA PHE A 54 8.63 7.31 -9.20
C PHE A 54 8.25 8.55 -8.39
N ALA A 55 6.96 8.87 -8.30
CA ALA A 55 6.47 10.07 -7.63
C ALA A 55 6.29 9.92 -6.11
N PHE A 56 6.11 8.71 -5.59
CA PHE A 56 5.84 8.47 -4.17
C PHE A 56 6.96 9.00 -3.27
N ALA A 57 8.22 8.60 -3.52
CA ALA A 57 9.34 9.06 -2.70
C ALA A 57 9.51 10.59 -2.74
N PRO A 58 9.52 11.27 -3.91
CA PRO A 58 9.54 12.73 -3.98
C PRO A 58 8.39 13.41 -3.25
N ILE A 59 7.15 12.94 -3.42
CA ILE A 59 5.95 13.53 -2.79
C ILE A 59 6.02 13.40 -1.28
N VAL A 60 6.37 12.21 -0.77
CA VAL A 60 6.53 11.97 0.67
C VAL A 60 7.63 12.85 1.26
N ILE A 61 8.77 12.98 0.59
CA ILE A 61 9.87 13.85 1.03
C ILE A 61 9.42 15.31 1.09
N LEU A 62 8.69 15.78 0.07
CA LEU A 62 8.19 17.15 0.02
C LEU A 62 7.15 17.42 1.12
N LEU A 63 6.19 16.52 1.32
CA LEU A 63 5.13 16.69 2.32
C LEU A 63 5.66 16.59 3.76
N LEU A 64 6.60 15.68 4.04
CA LEU A 64 7.23 15.54 5.36
C LEU A 64 8.25 16.65 5.64
N GLY A 65 8.95 17.13 4.61
CA GLY A 65 9.87 18.27 4.71
C GLY A 65 9.16 19.59 5.03
N VAL A 66 7.96 19.83 4.47
CA VAL A 66 7.10 20.97 4.82
C VAL A 66 6.62 20.89 6.28
N SER A 67 6.56 19.67 6.85
CA SER A 67 6.18 19.43 8.25
C SER A 67 7.37 19.49 9.23
N ASN A 68 8.57 19.88 8.76
CA ASN A 68 9.81 19.98 9.54
C ASN A 68 10.27 18.67 10.22
N ILE A 69 9.86 17.52 9.67
CA ILE A 69 10.26 16.19 10.15
C ILE A 69 11.47 15.76 9.32
N GLN A 70 12.63 15.55 9.95
CA GLN A 70 13.83 15.07 9.27
C GLN A 70 13.63 13.61 8.84
N VAL A 71 13.49 13.40 7.52
CA VAL A 71 13.34 12.06 6.96
C VAL A 71 14.72 11.53 6.56
N PRO A 72 15.13 10.33 7.02
CA PRO A 72 16.35 9.70 6.55
C PRO A 72 16.18 9.29 5.08
N TYR A 73 16.88 10.00 4.17
CA TYR A 73 16.88 9.75 2.72
C TYR A 73 17.18 8.29 2.37
N ASP A 74 18.15 7.70 3.08
CA ASP A 74 18.56 6.31 2.88
C ASP A 74 17.45 5.33 3.24
N GLY A 75 16.66 5.63 4.28
CA GLY A 75 15.57 4.77 4.74
C GLY A 75 14.42 4.70 3.75
N VAL A 76 14.03 5.84 3.17
CA VAL A 76 12.94 5.89 2.17
C VAL A 76 13.37 5.24 0.86
N ALA A 77 14.57 5.54 0.37
CA ALA A 77 15.09 4.96 -0.86
C ALA A 77 15.25 3.43 -0.74
N LEU A 78 15.81 2.95 0.37
CA LEU A 78 15.96 1.52 0.65
C LEU A 78 14.60 0.83 0.75
N SER A 79 13.61 1.45 1.39
CA SER A 79 12.24 0.91 1.50
C SER A 79 11.56 0.78 0.13
N VAL A 80 11.69 1.78 -0.75
CA VAL A 80 11.13 1.70 -2.11
C VAL A 80 11.77 0.57 -2.90
N VAL A 81 13.10 0.42 -2.82
CA VAL A 81 13.80 -0.66 -3.53
C VAL A 81 13.35 -2.04 -3.00
N LEU A 82 13.33 -2.22 -1.68
CA LEU A 82 13.01 -3.50 -1.06
C LEU A 82 11.54 -3.90 -1.23
N TYR A 83 10.61 -2.98 -1.02
CA TYR A 83 9.19 -3.30 -1.00
C TYR A 83 8.48 -3.14 -2.34
N ILE A 84 9.05 -2.37 -3.29
CA ILE A 84 8.41 -2.12 -4.58
C ILE A 84 9.24 -2.70 -5.72
N VAL A 85 10.50 -2.28 -5.86
CA VAL A 85 11.33 -2.64 -7.04
C VAL A 85 11.62 -4.14 -7.08
N ILE A 86 12.05 -4.74 -5.96
CA ILE A 86 12.39 -6.17 -5.90
C ILE A 86 11.16 -7.05 -6.20
N PRO A 87 9.98 -6.88 -5.53
CA PRO A 87 8.79 -7.69 -5.82
C PRO A 87 8.30 -7.52 -7.25
N LEU A 88 8.34 -6.31 -7.81
CA LEU A 88 7.92 -6.04 -9.19
C LEU A 88 8.83 -6.76 -10.19
N ALA A 89 10.15 -6.67 -10.00
CA ALA A 89 11.13 -7.37 -10.83
C ALA A 89 10.96 -8.89 -10.73
N ALA A 90 10.80 -9.42 -9.52
CA ALA A 90 10.56 -10.85 -9.30
C ALA A 90 9.27 -11.33 -9.98
N GLY A 91 8.18 -10.56 -9.89
CA GLY A 91 6.91 -10.84 -10.56
C GLY A 91 7.06 -10.84 -12.09
N TYR A 92 7.73 -9.84 -12.66
CA TYR A 92 7.99 -9.75 -14.09
C TYR A 92 8.85 -10.91 -14.60
N LEU A 93 9.94 -11.24 -13.91
CA LEU A 93 10.83 -12.35 -14.27
C LEU A 93 10.11 -13.70 -14.17
N THR A 94 9.31 -13.91 -13.13
CA THR A 94 8.50 -15.11 -12.95
C THR A 94 7.50 -15.27 -14.09
N ARG A 95 6.78 -14.19 -14.45
CA ARG A 95 5.86 -14.18 -15.59
C ARG A 95 6.58 -14.52 -16.90
N ARG A 96 7.66 -13.81 -17.20
CA ARG A 96 8.41 -13.99 -18.46
C ARG A 96 8.99 -15.40 -18.59
N THR A 97 9.58 -15.94 -17.54
CA THR A 97 10.20 -17.27 -17.55
C THR A 97 9.17 -18.40 -17.62
N LEU A 98 8.04 -18.29 -16.90
CA LEU A 98 6.98 -19.30 -16.93
C LEU A 98 6.25 -19.34 -18.28
N ILE A 99 5.93 -18.18 -18.85
CA ILE A 99 5.30 -18.11 -20.17
C ILE A 99 6.24 -18.68 -21.24
N ALA A 100 7.54 -18.33 -21.19
CA ALA A 100 8.52 -18.86 -22.14
C ALA A 100 8.70 -20.39 -22.05
N ARG A 101 8.54 -20.98 -20.85
CA ARG A 101 8.74 -22.42 -20.63
C ARG A 101 7.48 -23.28 -20.83
N ARG A 102 6.30 -22.75 -20.48
CA ARG A 102 5.05 -23.53 -20.40
C ARG A 102 3.88 -22.96 -21.20
N GLY A 103 4.08 -21.80 -21.85
CA GLY A 103 3.05 -21.11 -22.62
C GLY A 103 2.11 -20.26 -21.76
N ILE A 104 1.36 -19.38 -22.44
CA ILE A 104 0.43 -18.43 -21.81
C ILE A 104 -0.77 -19.16 -21.16
N GLU A 105 -1.32 -20.19 -21.81
CA GLU A 105 -2.49 -20.90 -21.31
C GLU A 105 -2.22 -21.61 -19.98
N TRP A 106 -1.03 -22.19 -19.81
CA TRP A 106 -0.64 -22.85 -18.57
C TRP A 106 -0.45 -21.83 -17.43
N TYR A 107 0.11 -20.66 -17.75
CA TYR A 107 0.29 -19.58 -16.77
C TYR A 107 -1.06 -19.08 -16.24
N ASP A 108 -2.02 -18.81 -17.13
CA ASP A 108 -3.34 -18.29 -16.73
C ASP A 108 -4.20 -19.37 -16.06
N ASN A 109 -4.23 -20.60 -16.58
CA ASN A 109 -5.13 -21.64 -16.07
C ASN A 109 -4.62 -22.44 -14.88
N VAL A 110 -3.29 -22.56 -14.69
CA VAL A 110 -2.71 -23.40 -13.63
C VAL A 110 -1.99 -22.55 -12.60
N PHE A 111 -1.02 -21.73 -13.02
CA PHE A 111 -0.22 -20.95 -12.08
C PHE A 111 -1.04 -19.85 -11.41
N MET A 112 -1.79 -19.06 -12.19
CA MET A 112 -2.55 -17.94 -11.66
C MET A 112 -3.68 -18.37 -10.71
N LYS A 113 -4.36 -19.48 -11.03
CA LYS A 113 -5.38 -20.06 -10.15
C LYS A 113 -4.81 -20.54 -8.81
N LYS A 114 -3.55 -20.99 -8.78
CA LYS A 114 -2.88 -21.45 -7.55
C LYS A 114 -2.34 -20.29 -6.70
N VAL A 115 -1.86 -19.22 -7.33
CA VAL A 115 -1.28 -18.06 -6.64
C VAL A 115 -2.34 -17.06 -6.20
N GLY A 116 -3.44 -16.91 -6.94
CA GLY A 116 -4.50 -15.95 -6.65
C GLY A 116 -5.01 -15.96 -5.19
N PRO A 117 -5.24 -17.12 -4.56
CA PRO A 117 -5.68 -17.18 -3.16
C PRO A 117 -4.61 -16.76 -2.13
N ILE A 118 -3.32 -16.75 -2.49
CA ILE A 118 -2.22 -16.45 -1.56
C ILE A 118 -2.27 -14.99 -1.11
N THR A 119 -2.62 -14.07 -2.02
CA THR A 119 -2.69 -12.62 -1.74
C THR A 119 -3.68 -12.27 -0.61
N PRO A 120 -4.98 -12.65 -0.67
CA PRO A 120 -5.92 -12.36 0.40
C PRO A 120 -5.57 -13.09 1.71
N ILE A 121 -5.01 -14.29 1.65
CA ILE A 121 -4.53 -15.01 2.85
C ILE A 121 -3.42 -14.22 3.52
N GLY A 122 -2.43 -13.75 2.76
CA GLY A 122 -1.34 -12.91 3.26
C GLY A 122 -1.87 -11.63 3.90
N LEU A 123 -2.80 -10.94 3.22
CA LEU A 123 -3.42 -9.72 3.75
C LEU A 123 -4.12 -9.96 5.09
N ILE A 124 -4.93 -11.02 5.21
CA ILE A 124 -5.63 -11.37 6.45
C ILE A 124 -4.64 -11.71 7.55
N ILE A 125 -3.59 -12.49 7.25
CA ILE A 125 -2.54 -12.82 8.21
C ILE A 125 -1.86 -11.54 8.71
N THR A 126 -1.44 -10.65 7.82
CA THR A 126 -0.82 -9.38 8.20
C THR A 126 -1.75 -8.53 9.05
N LEU A 127 -3.05 -8.48 8.70
CA LEU A 127 -4.06 -7.77 9.48
C LEU A 127 -4.18 -8.33 10.90
N VAL A 128 -4.31 -9.65 11.03
CA VAL A 128 -4.39 -10.31 12.35
C VAL A 128 -3.14 -10.05 13.17
N LEU A 129 -1.94 -10.15 12.58
CA LEU A 129 -0.69 -9.88 13.28
C LEU A 129 -0.57 -8.42 13.72
N LEU A 130 -0.97 -7.46 12.87
CA LEU A 130 -0.98 -6.04 13.21
C LEU A 130 -1.88 -5.76 14.42
N PHE A 131 -3.10 -6.29 14.42
CA PHE A 131 -4.02 -6.14 15.55
C PHE A 131 -3.54 -6.86 16.81
N ALA A 132 -2.92 -8.04 16.67
CA ALA A 132 -2.38 -8.77 17.79
C ALA A 132 -1.22 -8.02 18.46
N PHE A 133 -0.31 -7.41 17.68
CA PHE A 133 0.83 -6.67 18.22
C PHE A 133 0.49 -5.25 18.70
N GLN A 134 -0.52 -4.60 18.11
CA GLN A 134 -0.93 -3.25 18.49
C GLN A 134 -2.14 -3.22 19.44
N GLY A 135 -2.63 -4.37 19.89
CA GLY A 135 -3.84 -4.49 20.72
C GLY A 135 -3.80 -3.64 21.99
N ASP A 136 -2.70 -3.70 22.75
CA ASP A 136 -2.55 -2.92 23.99
C ASP A 136 -2.52 -1.41 23.72
N VAL A 137 -1.88 -0.98 22.63
CA VAL A 137 -1.82 0.43 22.23
C VAL A 137 -3.22 0.94 21.86
N ILE A 138 -3.99 0.12 21.13
CA ILE A 138 -5.35 0.42 20.70
C ILE A 138 -6.29 0.58 21.91
N LEU A 139 -6.20 -0.35 22.88
CA LEU A 139 -7.04 -0.34 24.08
C LEU A 139 -6.71 0.83 25.02
N ASN A 140 -5.43 1.21 25.14
CA ASN A 140 -5.00 2.28 26.03
C ASN A 140 -5.15 3.70 25.45
N ASN A 141 -5.26 3.86 24.12
CA ASN A 141 -5.32 5.17 23.47
C ASN A 141 -6.57 5.37 22.59
N PRO A 142 -7.80 5.12 23.08
CA PRO A 142 -9.01 5.24 22.28
C PRO A 142 -9.26 6.67 21.80
N LEU A 143 -8.87 7.67 22.60
CA LEU A 143 -9.04 9.08 22.28
C LEU A 143 -8.15 9.51 21.09
N HIS A 144 -6.92 8.99 21.00
CA HIS A 144 -6.04 9.27 19.86
C HIS A 144 -6.61 8.72 18.55
N ILE A 145 -7.17 7.51 18.59
CA ILE A 145 -7.80 6.88 17.42
C ILE A 145 -8.95 7.73 16.90
N VAL A 146 -9.82 8.22 17.79
CA VAL A 146 -10.94 9.09 17.39
C VAL A 146 -10.43 10.40 16.78
N LEU A 147 -9.41 11.02 17.37
CA LEU A 147 -8.83 12.27 16.85
C LEU A 147 -8.19 12.10 15.47
N ILE A 148 -7.60 10.93 15.17
CA ILE A 148 -7.05 10.61 13.85
C ILE A 148 -8.17 10.22 12.86
N ALA A 149 -9.21 9.52 13.33
CA ALA A 149 -10.31 9.05 12.48
C ALA A 149 -11.19 10.20 11.95
N ILE A 150 -11.46 11.23 12.75
CA ILE A 150 -12.29 12.38 12.33
C ILE A 150 -11.79 13.02 11.02
N PRO A 151 -10.53 13.48 10.91
CA PRO A 151 -10.04 14.09 9.67
C PRO A 151 -10.01 13.11 8.50
N LEU A 152 -9.73 11.82 8.75
CA LEU A 152 -9.74 10.79 7.71
C LEU A 152 -11.14 10.48 7.17
N ILE A 153 -12.19 10.62 7.98
CA ILE A 153 -13.59 10.41 7.55
C ILE A 153 -14.13 11.61 6.77
N ILE A 154 -13.63 12.82 7.06
CA ILE A 154 -14.08 14.06 6.40
C ILE A 154 -13.42 14.25 5.02
N GLN A 155 -12.24 13.66 4.81
CA GLN A 155 -11.51 13.67 3.53
C GLN A 155 -12.27 12.95 2.40
#